data_AF-A0A8H5BDX1-F1
#
_entry.id   AF-A0A8H5BDX1-F1
#
_cell.length_a   1.000
_cell.length_b   1.000
_cell.length_c   1.000
_cell.angle_alpha   90.00
_cell.angle_beta   90.00
_cell.angle_gamma   90.00
#
_symmetry.space_group_name_H-M   'P 1'
#
loop_
_entity.id
_entity.type
_entity.pdbx_description
1 polymer ?
#
loop_
_entity_poly.entity_id
_entity_poly.type
_entity_poly.pdbx_seq_one_letter_code
_entity_poly.pdbx_strand_id
1 'polypeptide(L)'
;MEAERAATQRHQPVDFSNTPISAIFVYHDPRNWALDVQVACDVIQSAGIIGGPYKPVEDGQKPVELVFCNPDLLWKSDFDRPRLGQGAFKIAFQAIYKAVTGSEYSFVQYGKPTVETYKYAEEMLKAHIQELYGEDAQISPQVYMVGDIAGANAAKWNSLLVNTGVYEPAKGSPQHLPTHNVEDVEEAVRWAIEREMQRMQSKSNGLWASMLPSPLLTRYQRRGRPNNDSPRKKLVDTLTRRSRLTNLAVFLLLGVCALSLLTNLRYWLFPPTPYDLARVHGLAFSTVQWPAMRGDLEHLIVVPCHAIWKETDSWANEDDWHLEKYQKGPGRVHAFYKHIERRGQTKAVSTTTEAESYLRLAQAAGLVPVETEFSYPHARVTTENYAMDSYQNLLFSIARFREYTGHFPHKITIVGYDFKRQRFTDLHRQALRWPSHKFNYVGVDPDHGGSTTAIDGEKQNGYTPYSLDLYGCHSVLLSKRRQRNPFARFHPYYTSCPEMGDLFDWCPDYRVGGENALFEGGLPWDHPTIAKESR
;
A
#
# COMPACT_ATOMS: atom_id res chain seq x y z
N MET A 1 2.29 -16.67 26.86
CA MET A 1 1.65 -16.10 28.08
C MET A 1 2.49 -15.00 28.74
N GLU A 2 3.66 -15.25 29.33
CA GLU A 2 4.39 -14.18 30.05
C GLU A 2 4.90 -13.06 29.11
N ALA A 3 5.47 -13.42 27.96
CA ALA A 3 5.86 -12.44 26.93
C ALA A 3 4.68 -11.59 26.41
N GLU A 4 3.49 -12.18 26.24
CA GLU A 4 2.28 -11.45 25.82
C GLU A 4 1.74 -10.52 26.91
N ARG A 5 1.89 -10.89 28.20
CA ARG A 5 1.51 -10.03 29.32
C ARG A 5 2.43 -8.81 29.47
N ALA A 6 3.67 -8.88 28.99
CA ALA A 6 4.55 -7.71 28.91
C ALA A 6 4.04 -6.69 27.88
N ALA A 7 3.57 -7.16 26.71
CA ALA A 7 3.05 -6.32 25.64
C ALA A 7 1.73 -5.60 25.97
N THR A 8 1.11 -5.86 27.13
CA THR A 8 -0.09 -5.15 27.61
C THR A 8 0.21 -4.07 28.65
N GLN A 9 1.48 -3.76 28.95
CA GLN A 9 1.81 -2.53 29.64
C GLN A 9 1.42 -1.32 28.77
N ARG A 10 0.77 -0.33 29.38
CA ARG A 10 0.38 0.91 28.68
C ARG A 10 1.64 1.59 28.16
N HIS A 11 1.83 1.64 26.85
CA HIS A 11 2.83 2.51 26.23
C HIS A 11 2.60 3.94 26.72
N GLN A 12 3.54 4.46 27.50
CA GLN A 12 3.58 5.90 27.75
C GLN A 12 3.94 6.60 26.43
N PRO A 13 3.40 7.80 26.16
CA PRO A 13 3.80 8.56 24.98
C PRO A 13 5.30 8.83 25.07
N VAL A 14 6.05 8.32 24.09
CA VAL A 14 7.51 8.52 24.01
C VAL A 14 7.78 9.93 23.55
N ASP A 15 8.47 10.71 24.37
CA ASP A 15 8.92 12.04 24.01
C ASP A 15 10.17 11.96 23.12
N PHE A 16 9.97 11.99 21.81
CA PHE A 16 11.04 11.96 20.81
C PHE A 16 11.93 13.22 20.80
N SER A 17 11.57 14.30 21.51
CA SER A 17 12.46 15.45 21.70
C SER A 17 13.57 15.19 22.74
N ASN A 18 13.38 14.18 23.60
CA ASN A 18 14.33 13.78 24.64
C ASN A 18 14.76 12.30 24.57
N THR A 19 14.18 11.49 23.68
CA THR A 19 14.46 10.05 23.54
C THR A 19 15.30 9.78 22.28
N PRO A 20 16.59 9.39 22.40
CA PRO A 20 17.43 9.10 21.24
C PRO A 20 17.00 7.84 20.49
N ILE A 21 16.85 7.95 19.16
CA ILE A 21 16.73 6.81 18.25
C ILE A 21 18.10 6.17 18.09
N SER A 22 18.25 4.96 18.63
CA SER A 22 19.54 4.22 18.61
C SER A 22 19.84 3.52 17.28
N ALA A 23 18.85 3.31 16.41
CA ALA A 23 19.01 2.56 15.16
C ALA A 23 17.93 2.91 14.12
N ILE A 24 18.27 2.76 12.83
CA ILE A 24 17.40 2.94 11.67
C ILE A 24 17.40 1.64 10.85
N PHE A 25 16.23 0.99 10.75
CA PHE A 25 16.06 -0.26 10.00
C PHE A 25 15.32 -0.03 8.67
N VAL A 26 16.04 -0.13 7.57
CA VAL A 26 15.50 -0.01 6.21
C VAL A 26 14.99 -1.39 5.76
N TYR A 27 13.80 -1.76 6.23
CA TYR A 27 13.19 -3.09 5.99
C TYR A 27 12.87 -3.39 4.52
N HIS A 28 12.50 -2.37 3.74
CA HIS A 28 12.12 -2.48 2.33
C HIS A 28 12.57 -1.23 1.57
N ASP A 29 12.49 -1.23 0.24
CA ASP A 29 12.56 -0.02 -0.57
C ASP A 29 11.55 1.05 -0.07
N PRO A 30 12.03 2.25 0.32
CA PRO A 30 11.18 3.38 0.66
C PRO A 30 10.56 4.01 -0.60
N ARG A 31 9.51 4.81 -0.42
CA ARG A 31 8.72 5.39 -1.53
C ARG A 31 8.97 6.86 -1.81
N ASN A 32 9.53 7.62 -0.87
CA ASN A 32 9.81 9.05 -1.03
C ASN A 32 11.27 9.33 -0.66
N TRP A 33 12.19 8.89 -1.52
CA TRP A 33 13.63 8.87 -1.20
C TRP A 33 14.19 10.22 -0.74
N ALA A 34 13.64 11.36 -1.19
CA ALA A 34 14.05 12.67 -0.70
C ALA A 34 13.72 12.86 0.80
N LEU A 35 12.47 12.57 1.21
CA LEU A 35 12.05 12.60 2.62
C LEU A 35 12.76 11.51 3.44
N ASP A 36 12.81 10.30 2.91
CA ASP A 36 13.32 9.13 3.62
C ASP A 36 14.86 9.21 3.82
N VAL A 37 15.60 9.87 2.91
CA VAL A 37 17.01 10.26 3.13
C VAL A 37 17.11 11.43 4.11
N GLN A 38 16.32 12.49 3.95
CA GLN A 38 16.37 13.66 4.83
C GLN A 38 16.19 13.26 6.32
N VAL A 39 15.14 12.49 6.61
CA VAL A 39 14.86 11.99 7.98
C VAL A 39 16.01 11.13 8.51
N ALA A 40 16.63 10.28 7.68
CA ALA A 40 17.77 9.49 8.09
C ALA A 40 19.00 10.38 8.39
N CYS A 41 19.28 11.38 7.54
CA CYS A 41 20.35 12.36 7.77
C CYS A 41 20.11 13.20 9.03
N ASP A 42 18.87 13.61 9.31
CA ASP A 42 18.51 14.37 10.51
C ASP A 42 18.70 13.53 11.78
N VAL A 43 18.17 12.31 11.81
CA VAL A 43 18.29 11.40 12.97
C VAL A 43 19.74 11.03 13.23
N ILE A 44 20.56 10.82 12.20
CA ILE A 44 21.99 10.53 12.36
C ILE A 44 22.75 11.74 12.90
N GLN A 45 22.64 12.91 12.27
CA GLN A 45 23.42 14.10 12.64
C GLN A 45 23.01 14.69 14.00
N SER A 46 21.76 14.52 14.41
CA SER A 46 21.27 14.91 15.75
C SER A 46 21.65 13.92 16.87
N ALA A 47 22.36 12.83 16.53
CA ALA A 47 22.63 11.69 17.41
C ALA A 47 21.36 11.06 18.02
N GLY A 48 20.32 10.92 17.19
CA GLY A 48 19.08 10.22 17.49
C GLY A 48 17.90 11.10 17.93
N ILE A 49 18.09 12.40 18.15
CA ILE A 49 17.04 13.30 18.65
C ILE A 49 16.32 14.00 17.50
N ILE A 50 15.06 13.65 17.24
CA ILE A 50 14.26 14.30 16.20
C ILE A 50 14.11 15.80 16.50
N GLY A 51 14.52 16.65 15.56
CA GLY A 51 14.54 18.12 15.73
C GLY A 51 15.68 18.64 16.62
N GLY A 52 16.58 17.78 17.09
CA GLY A 52 17.78 18.18 17.82
C GLY A 52 18.82 18.85 16.90
N PRO A 53 19.69 19.71 17.44
CA PRO A 53 20.77 20.32 16.66
C PRO A 53 21.74 19.25 16.15
N TYR A 54 22.25 19.43 14.93
CA TYR A 54 23.32 18.59 14.41
C TYR A 54 24.58 18.73 15.27
N LYS A 55 25.24 17.61 15.57
CA LYS A 55 26.45 17.52 16.39
C LYS A 55 27.55 16.78 15.64
N PRO A 56 28.83 17.15 15.82
CA PRO A 56 29.94 16.25 15.51
C PRO A 56 29.76 14.94 16.30
N VAL A 57 30.21 13.81 15.73
CA VAL A 57 30.30 12.55 16.48
C VAL A 57 31.44 12.68 17.49
N GLU A 58 31.11 12.78 18.77
CA GLU A 58 32.10 12.87 19.85
C GLU A 58 32.78 11.51 20.11
N ASP A 59 34.05 11.54 20.52
CA ASP A 59 34.83 10.31 20.73
C ASP A 59 34.25 9.48 21.89
N GLY A 60 34.01 8.19 21.63
CA GLY A 60 33.30 7.29 22.53
C GLY A 60 31.76 7.33 22.47
N GLN A 61 31.14 8.25 21.72
CA GLN A 61 29.68 8.23 21.54
C GLN A 61 29.25 7.09 20.60
N LYS A 62 28.30 6.22 21.02
CA LYS A 62 27.77 5.18 20.11
C LYS A 62 26.92 5.84 19.01
N PRO A 63 27.26 5.67 17.71
CA PRO A 63 26.49 6.24 16.61
C PRO A 63 25.14 5.54 16.43
N VAL A 64 24.20 6.20 15.75
CA VAL A 64 22.90 5.63 15.35
C VAL A 64 23.14 4.48 14.35
N GLU A 65 22.69 3.28 14.68
CA GLU A 65 23.00 2.08 13.89
C GLU A 65 22.12 2.00 12.63
N LEU A 66 22.68 2.21 11.44
CA LEU A 66 21.96 2.14 10.17
C LEU A 66 22.01 0.72 9.60
N VAL A 67 20.84 0.12 9.33
CA VAL A 67 20.72 -1.28 8.88
C VAL A 67 19.91 -1.35 7.58
N PHE A 68 20.49 -1.94 6.54
CA PHE A 68 19.81 -2.26 5.28
C PHE A 68 19.49 -3.75 5.21
N CYS A 69 18.26 -4.13 4.85
CA CYS A 69 17.79 -5.51 4.81
C CYS A 69 17.91 -6.20 3.43
N ASN A 70 18.20 -5.45 2.36
CA ASN A 70 18.46 -6.00 1.01
C ASN A 70 19.56 -5.17 0.28
N PRO A 71 20.62 -5.79 -0.28
CA PRO A 71 21.62 -5.09 -1.08
C PRO A 71 21.26 -4.96 -2.58
N ASP A 72 20.19 -5.58 -3.07
CA ASP A 72 19.86 -5.65 -4.51
C ASP A 72 19.75 -4.26 -5.16
N LEU A 73 20.64 -3.96 -6.12
CA LEU A 73 20.58 -2.74 -6.93
C LEU A 73 19.39 -2.76 -7.90
N LEU A 74 19.10 -3.94 -8.48
CA LEU A 74 18.09 -4.16 -9.49
C LEU A 74 17.28 -5.41 -9.18
N TRP A 75 15.96 -5.34 -9.33
CA TRP A 75 15.04 -6.47 -9.21
C TRP A 75 14.07 -6.55 -10.38
N LYS A 76 13.45 -7.72 -10.58
CA LYS A 76 12.49 -7.97 -11.67
C LYS A 76 11.06 -7.83 -11.15
N SER A 77 10.34 -6.88 -11.72
CA SER A 77 8.89 -6.66 -11.55
C SER A 77 8.12 -7.04 -12.82
N ASP A 78 6.80 -6.90 -12.79
CA ASP A 78 5.91 -7.02 -13.96
C ASP A 78 6.31 -6.11 -15.15
N PHE A 79 7.00 -4.99 -14.89
CA PHE A 79 7.54 -4.13 -15.95
C PHE A 79 8.69 -4.82 -16.72
N ASP A 80 8.74 -4.63 -18.04
CA ASP A 80 9.70 -5.28 -18.95
C ASP A 80 11.15 -5.19 -18.48
N ARG A 81 11.57 -3.99 -18.07
CA ARG A 81 12.95 -3.70 -17.63
C ARG A 81 13.09 -3.84 -16.10
N PRO A 82 14.20 -4.40 -15.58
CA PRO A 82 14.50 -4.40 -14.15
C PRO A 82 14.35 -3.01 -13.51
N ARG A 83 13.86 -2.97 -12.27
CA ARG A 83 13.61 -1.74 -11.50
C ARG A 83 14.68 -1.58 -10.42
N LEU A 84 14.90 -0.35 -9.97
CA LEU A 84 15.79 -0.09 -8.82
C LEU A 84 15.21 -0.76 -7.56
N GLY A 85 16.09 -1.34 -6.75
CA GLY A 85 15.79 -1.89 -5.42
C GLY A 85 16.66 -1.26 -4.33
N GLN A 86 16.58 -1.78 -3.10
CA GLN A 86 17.13 -1.11 -1.92
C GLN A 86 18.64 -0.81 -1.99
N GLY A 87 19.41 -1.57 -2.76
CA GLY A 87 20.82 -1.25 -3.05
C GLY A 87 21.00 0.12 -3.71
N ALA A 88 20.06 0.55 -4.55
CA ALA A 88 20.04 1.88 -5.15
C ALA A 88 19.61 2.98 -4.16
N PHE A 89 18.63 2.72 -3.28
CA PHE A 89 18.29 3.65 -2.19
C PHE A 89 19.48 3.87 -1.26
N LYS A 90 20.18 2.80 -0.87
CA LYS A 90 21.42 2.86 -0.08
C LYS A 90 22.49 3.73 -0.76
N ILE A 91 22.69 3.58 -2.07
CA ILE A 91 23.64 4.41 -2.83
C ILE A 91 23.21 5.89 -2.83
N ALA A 92 21.91 6.17 -3.03
CA ALA A 92 21.40 7.53 -2.98
C ALA A 92 21.58 8.17 -1.59
N PHE A 93 21.24 7.44 -0.52
CA PHE A 93 21.49 7.86 0.86
C PHE A 93 22.97 8.17 1.10
N GLN A 94 23.88 7.23 0.78
CA GLN A 94 25.31 7.40 1.01
C GLN A 94 25.90 8.57 0.23
N ALA A 95 25.49 8.76 -1.03
CA ALA A 95 25.94 9.88 -1.86
C ALA A 95 25.49 11.24 -1.29
N ILE A 96 24.23 11.34 -0.84
CA ILE A 96 23.69 12.57 -0.24
C ILE A 96 24.32 12.84 1.13
N TYR A 97 24.39 11.83 2.00
CA TYR A 97 25.01 11.95 3.32
C TYR A 97 26.48 12.38 3.21
N LYS A 98 27.23 11.83 2.25
CA LYS A 98 28.61 12.23 1.93
C LYS A 98 28.71 13.66 1.38
N ALA A 99 27.76 14.09 0.56
CA ALA A 99 27.73 15.46 0.04
C ALA A 99 27.42 16.50 1.14
N VAL A 100 26.66 16.13 2.17
CA VAL A 100 26.31 17.00 3.31
C VAL A 100 27.40 17.00 4.39
N THR A 101 27.97 15.84 4.72
CA THR A 101 28.88 15.66 5.89
C THR A 101 30.36 15.48 5.54
N GLY A 102 30.68 15.23 4.26
CA GLY A 102 32.04 14.96 3.77
C GLY A 102 32.46 13.47 3.82
N SER A 103 31.72 12.59 4.48
CA SER A 103 32.06 11.16 4.63
C SER A 103 30.87 10.23 4.41
N GLU A 104 31.12 8.97 4.08
CA GLU A 104 30.07 7.93 4.01
C GLU A 104 29.75 7.43 5.42
N TYR A 105 28.49 7.11 5.67
CA TYR A 105 28.04 6.64 6.98
C TYR A 105 28.23 5.13 7.14
N SER A 106 28.63 4.68 8.33
CA SER A 106 28.77 3.24 8.61
C SER A 106 27.40 2.56 8.67
N PHE A 107 27.27 1.37 8.09
CA PHE A 107 26.02 0.62 8.04
C PHE A 107 26.22 -0.88 8.14
N VAL A 108 25.21 -1.59 8.65
CA VAL A 108 25.09 -3.04 8.61
C VAL A 108 24.26 -3.43 7.38
N GLN A 109 24.68 -4.47 6.67
CA GLN A 109 23.94 -5.05 5.55
C GLN A 109 23.51 -6.47 5.89
N TYR A 110 22.20 -6.70 5.81
CA TYR A 110 21.58 -8.03 5.70
C TYR A 110 20.96 -8.20 4.31
N GLY A 111 20.43 -9.39 4.05
CA GLY A 111 19.90 -9.80 2.75
C GLY A 111 20.92 -10.62 1.98
N LYS A 112 20.44 -11.39 1.01
CA LYS A 112 21.27 -12.17 0.08
C LYS A 112 22.27 -11.24 -0.62
N PRO A 113 23.57 -11.59 -0.77
CA PRO A 113 24.19 -12.89 -0.52
C PRO A 113 24.90 -13.01 0.86
N THR A 114 24.51 -12.21 1.87
CA THR A 114 25.24 -12.20 3.17
C THR A 114 25.15 -13.53 3.92
N VAL A 115 26.24 -13.89 4.61
CA VAL A 115 26.39 -15.15 5.33
C VAL A 115 25.34 -15.28 6.45
N GLU A 116 25.01 -14.17 7.09
CA GLU A 116 24.07 -14.06 8.20
C GLU A 116 22.65 -14.41 7.75
N THR A 117 22.23 -13.92 6.58
CA THR A 117 20.95 -14.29 5.97
C THR A 117 20.89 -15.77 5.58
N TYR A 118 22.00 -16.36 5.11
CA TYR A 118 22.04 -17.79 4.78
C TYR A 118 22.07 -18.70 6.01
N LYS A 119 22.78 -18.33 7.09
CA LYS A 119 22.71 -19.03 8.40
C LYS A 119 21.28 -19.04 8.94
N TYR A 120 20.63 -17.87 8.97
CA TYR A 120 19.24 -17.75 9.43
C TYR A 120 18.28 -18.60 8.57
N ALA A 121 18.46 -18.62 7.24
CA ALA A 121 17.68 -19.48 6.36
C ALA A 121 17.92 -20.98 6.64
N GLU A 122 19.15 -21.40 6.99
CA GLU A 122 19.47 -22.77 7.38
C GLU A 122 18.81 -23.16 8.72
N GLU A 123 18.80 -22.24 9.70
CA GLU A 123 18.15 -22.43 11.00
C GLU A 123 16.62 -22.53 10.86
N MET A 124 16.00 -21.64 10.09
CA MET A 124 14.57 -21.70 9.79
C MET A 124 14.18 -22.99 9.03
N LEU A 125 15.02 -23.46 8.10
CA LEU A 125 14.79 -24.72 7.39
C LEU A 125 14.88 -25.94 8.33
N LYS A 126 15.83 -25.95 9.27
CA LYS A 126 15.94 -27.00 10.30
C LYS A 126 14.70 -27.04 11.19
N ALA A 127 14.26 -25.88 11.68
CA ALA A 127 13.07 -25.77 12.52
C ALA A 127 11.81 -26.29 11.81
N HIS A 128 11.61 -25.93 10.54
CA HIS A 128 10.46 -26.41 9.76
C HIS A 128 10.54 -27.92 9.42
N ILE A 129 11.74 -28.48 9.24
CA ILE A 129 11.92 -29.94 9.10
C ILE A 129 11.56 -30.66 10.42
N GLN A 130 11.94 -30.11 11.57
CA GLN A 130 11.56 -30.66 12.88
C GLN A 130 10.04 -30.56 13.12
N GLU A 131 9.40 -29.47 12.70
CA GLU A 131 7.93 -29.31 12.73
C GLU A 131 7.21 -30.38 11.88
N LEU A 132 7.69 -30.63 10.65
CA LEU A 132 7.05 -31.55 9.71
C LEU A 132 7.31 -33.04 10.01
N TYR A 133 8.48 -33.38 10.54
CA TYR A 133 8.95 -34.77 10.66
C TYR A 133 9.28 -35.23 12.10
N GLY A 134 9.30 -34.32 13.08
CA GLY A 134 9.61 -34.59 14.49
C GLY A 134 11.08 -34.35 14.86
N GLU A 135 11.36 -34.21 16.17
CA GLU A 135 12.69 -33.87 16.68
C GLU A 135 13.76 -34.93 16.39
N ASP A 136 13.38 -36.22 16.37
CA ASP A 136 14.26 -37.35 16.02
C ASP A 136 14.67 -37.41 14.53
N ALA A 137 14.14 -36.52 13.68
CA ALA A 137 14.39 -36.53 12.25
C ALA A 137 15.82 -36.04 11.92
N GLN A 138 16.80 -36.96 11.92
CA GLN A 138 18.17 -36.75 11.40
C GLN A 138 18.21 -36.58 9.87
N ILE A 139 17.39 -35.67 9.33
CA ILE A 139 17.33 -35.31 7.92
C ILE A 139 18.25 -34.13 7.69
N SER A 140 19.41 -34.38 7.08
CA SER A 140 20.25 -33.35 6.46
C SER A 140 19.83 -33.21 4.99
N PRO A 141 19.01 -32.22 4.61
CA PRO A 141 18.50 -32.09 3.25
C PRO A 141 19.62 -31.71 2.28
N GLN A 142 19.38 -31.93 0.98
CA GLN A 142 20.10 -31.18 -0.04
C GLN A 142 19.31 -29.91 -0.34
N VAL A 143 19.91 -28.77 -0.05
CA VAL A 143 19.29 -27.47 -0.30
C VAL A 143 19.59 -27.06 -1.74
N TYR A 144 18.55 -26.61 -2.44
CA TYR A 144 18.58 -26.11 -3.81
C TYR A 144 18.04 -24.67 -3.78
N MET A 145 18.92 -23.69 -3.96
CA MET A 145 18.57 -22.28 -4.05
C MET A 145 18.23 -21.94 -5.49
N VAL A 146 17.03 -21.42 -5.73
CA VAL A 146 16.63 -20.87 -7.03
C VAL A 146 16.83 -19.35 -7.00
N GLY A 147 17.57 -18.80 -7.96
CA GLY A 147 17.81 -17.36 -8.10
C GLY A 147 19.20 -16.89 -7.67
N ASP A 148 19.44 -16.66 -6.38
CA ASP A 148 20.76 -16.16 -5.92
C ASP A 148 21.82 -17.25 -5.98
N ILE A 149 22.77 -17.08 -6.91
CA ILE A 149 23.88 -17.99 -7.15
C ILE A 149 25.09 -17.66 -6.28
N ALA A 150 25.30 -16.39 -5.92
CA ALA A 150 26.46 -15.95 -5.15
C ALA A 150 26.35 -16.43 -3.70
N GLY A 151 25.21 -16.16 -3.04
CA GLY A 151 24.96 -16.59 -1.67
C GLY A 151 24.83 -18.10 -1.55
N ALA A 152 24.18 -18.77 -2.52
CA ALA A 152 24.08 -20.22 -2.54
C ALA A 152 25.45 -20.92 -2.66
N ASN A 153 26.31 -20.45 -3.57
CA ASN A 153 27.65 -21.01 -3.73
C ASN A 153 28.50 -20.77 -2.46
N ALA A 154 28.39 -19.61 -1.82
CA ALA A 154 29.06 -19.31 -0.55
C ALA A 154 28.57 -20.20 0.61
N ALA A 155 27.26 -20.45 0.68
CA ALA A 155 26.63 -21.37 1.63
C ALA A 155 26.82 -22.87 1.28
N LYS A 156 27.47 -23.18 0.14
CA LYS A 156 27.65 -24.55 -0.41
C LYS A 156 26.34 -25.27 -0.70
N TRP A 157 25.27 -24.52 -0.99
CA TRP A 157 23.99 -25.05 -1.46
C TRP A 157 24.04 -25.26 -2.98
N ASN A 158 23.21 -26.17 -3.51
CA ASN A 158 23.07 -26.29 -4.97
C ASN A 158 22.38 -25.02 -5.49
N SER A 159 22.88 -24.46 -6.58
CA SER A 159 22.48 -23.16 -7.12
C SER A 159 21.84 -23.28 -8.50
N LEU A 160 20.59 -22.83 -8.65
CA LEU A 160 19.80 -22.95 -9.87
C LEU A 160 19.44 -21.56 -10.40
N LEU A 161 19.95 -21.24 -11.59
CA LEU A 161 19.69 -19.95 -12.25
C LEU A 161 18.51 -20.09 -13.23
N VAL A 162 17.54 -19.19 -13.10
CA VAL A 162 16.35 -19.10 -13.97
C VAL A 162 16.47 -17.94 -14.95
N ASN A 163 16.07 -18.17 -16.21
CA ASN A 163 16.08 -17.15 -17.26
C ASN A 163 14.93 -16.14 -17.13
N THR A 164 13.94 -16.42 -16.29
CA THR A 164 12.79 -15.56 -15.97
C THR A 164 13.09 -14.43 -14.95
N GLY A 165 14.33 -14.33 -14.46
CA GLY A 165 14.73 -13.39 -13.40
C GLY A 165 15.27 -12.03 -13.89
N VAL A 166 16.29 -11.53 -13.18
CA VAL A 166 17.06 -10.32 -13.58
C VAL A 166 18.17 -10.65 -14.60
N TYR A 167 18.60 -11.92 -14.64
CA TYR A 167 19.55 -12.44 -15.61
C TYR A 167 18.86 -12.68 -16.96
N GLU A 168 19.41 -12.12 -18.04
CA GLU A 168 18.95 -12.32 -19.42
C GLU A 168 20.08 -13.01 -20.20
N PRO A 169 19.93 -14.29 -20.64
CA PRO A 169 20.98 -15.02 -21.35
C PRO A 169 21.51 -14.32 -22.61
N ALA A 170 20.65 -13.54 -23.28
CA ALA A 170 21.01 -12.76 -24.47
C ALA A 170 22.03 -11.63 -24.20
N LYS A 171 22.30 -11.28 -22.93
CA LYS A 171 23.29 -10.27 -22.53
C LYS A 171 24.67 -10.85 -22.19
N GLY A 172 24.83 -12.17 -22.20
CA GLY A 172 26.09 -12.87 -21.93
C GLY A 172 26.01 -13.85 -20.75
N SER A 173 27.17 -14.43 -20.40
CA SER A 173 27.30 -15.42 -19.33
C SER A 173 26.95 -14.85 -17.94
N PRO A 174 26.47 -15.67 -17.00
CA PRO A 174 26.14 -15.22 -15.66
C PRO A 174 27.39 -14.84 -14.85
N GLN A 175 27.26 -13.82 -13.99
CA GLN A 175 28.36 -13.28 -13.17
C GLN A 175 28.96 -14.32 -12.20
N HIS A 176 28.16 -15.29 -11.76
CA HIS A 176 28.58 -16.42 -10.93
C HIS A 176 28.09 -17.71 -11.59
N LEU A 177 28.94 -18.74 -11.64
CA LEU A 177 28.60 -20.03 -12.23
C LEU A 177 27.61 -20.79 -11.33
N PRO A 178 26.41 -21.14 -11.82
CA PRO A 178 25.45 -21.93 -11.05
C PRO A 178 25.72 -23.43 -11.18
N THR A 179 25.08 -24.22 -10.31
CA THR A 179 25.05 -25.68 -10.41
C THR A 179 24.23 -26.15 -11.63
N HIS A 180 23.18 -25.40 -12.00
CA HIS A 180 22.48 -25.56 -13.28
C HIS A 180 21.82 -24.24 -13.75
N ASN A 181 21.58 -24.15 -15.06
CA ASN A 181 20.70 -23.14 -15.66
C ASN A 181 19.41 -23.83 -16.12
N VAL A 182 18.28 -23.16 -16.00
CA VAL A 182 16.94 -23.61 -16.41
C VAL A 182 16.13 -22.39 -16.90
N GLU A 183 15.06 -22.60 -17.65
CA GLU A 183 14.22 -21.48 -18.10
C GLU A 183 13.44 -20.85 -16.93
N ASP A 184 12.81 -21.68 -16.10
CA ASP A 184 11.92 -21.25 -15.03
C ASP A 184 11.99 -22.09 -13.73
N VAL A 185 11.12 -21.74 -12.78
CA VAL A 185 11.02 -22.38 -11.47
C VAL A 185 10.41 -23.79 -11.50
N GLU A 186 9.59 -24.11 -12.50
CA GLU A 186 9.04 -25.46 -12.67
C GLU A 186 10.14 -26.42 -13.13
N GLU A 187 10.94 -26.00 -14.12
CA GLU A 187 12.15 -26.73 -14.53
C GLU A 187 13.15 -26.87 -13.38
N ALA A 188 13.39 -25.81 -12.60
CA ALA A 188 14.27 -25.85 -11.42
C ALA A 188 13.86 -26.96 -10.43
N VAL A 189 12.57 -27.06 -10.13
CA VAL A 189 12.00 -28.05 -9.20
C VAL A 189 12.04 -29.46 -9.80
N ARG A 190 11.65 -29.62 -11.07
CA ARG A 190 11.73 -30.92 -11.79
C ARG A 190 13.15 -31.47 -11.77
N TRP A 191 14.14 -30.64 -12.15
CA TRP A 191 15.55 -31.01 -12.19
C TRP A 191 16.10 -31.42 -10.82
N ALA A 192 15.76 -30.67 -9.76
CA ALA A 192 16.18 -31.00 -8.40
C ALA A 192 15.61 -32.35 -7.92
N ILE A 193 14.35 -32.63 -8.24
CA ILE A 193 13.69 -33.91 -7.93
C ILE A 193 14.37 -35.06 -8.70
N GLU A 194 14.57 -34.92 -10.01
CA GLU A 194 15.19 -35.96 -10.85
C GLU A 194 16.63 -36.27 -10.39
N ARG A 195 17.41 -35.23 -10.07
CA ARG A 195 18.76 -35.35 -9.52
C ARG A 195 18.79 -36.11 -8.20
N GLU A 196 17.88 -35.82 -7.26
CA GLU A 196 17.80 -36.56 -6.01
C GLU A 196 17.31 -37.99 -6.21
N MET A 197 16.36 -38.25 -7.12
CA MET A 197 15.93 -39.60 -7.46
C MET A 197 17.08 -40.45 -8.02
N GLN A 198 17.88 -39.89 -8.95
CA GLN A 198 19.09 -40.54 -9.47
C GLN A 198 20.14 -40.76 -8.38
N ARG A 199 20.31 -39.80 -7.44
CA ARG A 199 21.22 -39.91 -6.29
C ARG A 199 20.78 -40.99 -5.29
N MET A 200 19.48 -41.22 -5.13
CA MET A 200 18.94 -42.31 -4.31
C MET A 200 19.12 -43.67 -5.01
N GLN A 201 18.84 -43.77 -6.32
CA GLN A 201 19.00 -45.00 -7.10
C GLN A 201 20.46 -45.45 -7.21
N SER A 202 21.41 -44.52 -7.39
CA SER A 202 22.84 -44.85 -7.40
C SER A 202 23.32 -45.34 -6.03
N LYS A 203 22.85 -44.75 -4.92
CA LYS A 203 23.12 -45.24 -3.56
C LYS A 203 22.54 -46.64 -3.31
N SER A 204 21.31 -46.92 -3.74
CA SER A 204 20.76 -48.28 -3.59
C SER A 204 21.56 -49.30 -4.40
N ASN A 205 21.87 -48.98 -5.66
CA ASN A 205 22.56 -49.92 -6.55
C ASN A 205 23.99 -50.21 -6.10
N GLY A 206 24.69 -49.23 -5.51
CA GLY A 206 25.99 -49.43 -4.86
C GLY A 206 25.94 -50.38 -3.66
N LEU A 207 24.87 -50.32 -2.85
CA LEU A 207 24.67 -51.26 -1.74
C LEU A 207 24.43 -52.69 -2.25
N TRP A 208 23.54 -52.88 -3.24
CA TRP A 208 23.29 -54.21 -3.83
C TRP A 208 24.54 -54.82 -4.49
N ALA A 209 25.42 -54.01 -5.08
CA ALA A 209 26.66 -54.49 -5.69
C ALA A 209 27.67 -55.07 -4.68
N SER A 210 27.55 -54.74 -3.40
CA SER A 210 28.47 -55.20 -2.33
C SER A 210 28.07 -56.51 -1.65
N MET A 211 26.91 -57.11 -2.00
CA MET A 211 26.35 -58.28 -1.31
C MET A 211 25.84 -59.38 -2.27
N LEU A 212 26.76 -60.10 -2.91
CA LEU A 212 26.53 -61.45 -3.46
C LEU A 212 27.74 -62.34 -3.12
N PRO A 213 27.50 -63.59 -2.68
CA PRO A 213 27.40 -64.67 -3.66
C PRO A 213 26.07 -65.46 -3.63
N SER A 214 25.97 -66.42 -4.55
CA SER A 214 24.74 -67.10 -4.99
C SER A 214 24.44 -68.41 -4.21
N PRO A 215 23.51 -69.30 -4.64
CA PRO A 215 22.10 -69.15 -4.30
C PRO A 215 21.46 -70.44 -3.73
N LEU A 216 20.50 -70.35 -2.79
CA LEU A 216 19.66 -71.50 -2.42
C LEU A 216 18.17 -71.19 -2.24
N LEU A 217 17.39 -72.22 -2.53
CA LEU A 217 15.93 -72.21 -2.65
C LEU A 217 15.23 -72.21 -1.29
N THR A 218 14.10 -71.50 -1.19
CA THR A 218 12.87 -72.12 -0.66
C THR A 218 11.63 -71.41 -1.17
N ARG A 219 10.54 -72.17 -1.40
CA ARG A 219 9.24 -71.64 -1.80
C ARG A 219 8.38 -71.39 -0.55
N TYR A 220 7.60 -70.31 -0.56
CA TYR A 220 6.28 -70.32 0.09
C TYR A 220 5.24 -69.69 -0.82
N GLN A 221 4.06 -70.29 -0.92
CA GLN A 221 2.95 -69.81 -1.74
C GLN A 221 1.78 -69.36 -0.85
N ARG A 222 1.19 -68.19 -1.13
CA ARG A 222 -0.16 -68.12 -1.74
C ARG A 222 -0.57 -66.68 -2.06
N ARG A 223 -1.61 -66.56 -2.89
CA ARG A 223 -2.15 -65.28 -3.42
C ARG A 223 -3.06 -64.58 -2.41
N GLY A 224 -2.95 -63.25 -2.35
CA GLY A 224 -4.04 -62.33 -1.97
C GLY A 224 -4.45 -61.47 -3.17
N ARG A 225 -5.71 -60.98 -3.22
CA ARG A 225 -6.19 -60.06 -4.27
C ARG A 225 -5.88 -58.59 -3.92
N PRO A 226 -5.74 -57.69 -4.91
CA PRO A 226 -5.71 -56.25 -4.66
C PRO A 226 -7.07 -55.77 -4.13
N ASN A 227 -7.07 -54.87 -3.14
CA ASN A 227 -8.28 -54.35 -2.52
C ASN A 227 -8.75 -53.06 -3.20
N ASN A 228 -10.06 -52.96 -3.50
CA ASN A 228 -10.64 -51.84 -4.25
C ASN A 228 -11.30 -50.82 -3.31
N ASP A 229 -10.49 -50.09 -2.54
CA ASP A 229 -10.99 -49.12 -1.54
C ASP A 229 -11.39 -47.77 -2.16
N SER A 230 -12.67 -47.42 -1.99
CA SER A 230 -13.29 -46.27 -2.65
C SER A 230 -12.84 -44.91 -2.06
N PRO A 231 -12.92 -43.81 -2.84
CA PRO A 231 -12.55 -42.47 -2.35
C PRO A 231 -13.33 -42.02 -1.11
N ARG A 232 -14.62 -42.37 -1.02
CA ARG A 232 -15.46 -42.09 0.17
C ARG A 232 -14.94 -42.78 1.42
N LYS A 233 -14.45 -44.01 1.29
CA LYS A 233 -13.87 -44.76 2.42
C LYS A 233 -12.58 -44.12 2.90
N LYS A 234 -11.66 -43.76 1.98
CA LYS A 234 -10.46 -42.98 2.30
C LYS A 234 -10.76 -41.63 2.97
N LEU A 235 -11.82 -40.94 2.54
CA LEU A 235 -12.26 -39.69 3.18
C LEU A 235 -12.75 -39.92 4.62
N VAL A 236 -13.58 -40.94 4.85
CA VAL A 236 -14.05 -41.32 6.20
C VAL A 236 -12.88 -41.77 7.08
N ASP A 237 -11.95 -42.59 6.56
CA ASP A 237 -10.75 -43.02 7.29
C ASP A 237 -9.80 -41.84 7.60
N THR A 238 -9.84 -40.77 6.80
CA THR A 238 -9.09 -39.53 7.06
C THR A 238 -9.76 -38.66 8.12
N LEU A 239 -11.09 -38.51 8.07
CA LEU A 239 -11.87 -37.72 9.02
C LEU A 239 -12.04 -38.41 10.39
N THR A 240 -12.00 -39.74 10.43
CA THR A 240 -12.06 -40.54 11.67
C THR A 240 -10.68 -40.92 12.20
N ARG A 241 -9.60 -40.56 11.49
CA ARG A 241 -8.22 -40.69 11.95
C ARG A 241 -8.08 -39.88 13.25
N ARG A 242 -7.76 -40.54 14.37
CA ARG A 242 -7.55 -39.86 15.66
C ARG A 242 -6.53 -38.72 15.49
N SER A 243 -7.01 -37.48 15.53
CA SER A 243 -6.19 -36.28 15.45
C SER A 243 -5.18 -36.29 16.60
N ARG A 244 -3.88 -36.13 16.31
CA ARG A 244 -2.84 -35.91 17.33
C ARG A 244 -2.88 -34.49 17.93
N LEU A 245 -4.05 -33.84 17.90
CA LEU A 245 -4.33 -32.68 18.74
C LEU A 245 -4.26 -33.17 20.20
N THR A 246 -3.24 -32.71 20.92
CA THR A 246 -3.16 -32.92 22.37
C THR A 246 -4.35 -32.21 23.04
N ASN A 247 -4.77 -32.68 24.21
CA ASN A 247 -5.83 -32.00 24.97
C ASN A 247 -5.46 -30.52 25.20
N LEU A 248 -4.16 -30.22 25.36
CA LEU A 248 -3.63 -28.86 25.43
C LEU A 248 -3.94 -28.02 24.18
N ALA A 249 -3.76 -28.56 22.96
CA ALA A 249 -4.10 -27.85 21.73
C ALA A 249 -5.60 -27.52 21.64
N VAL A 250 -6.46 -28.44 22.09
CA VAL A 250 -7.92 -28.20 22.18
C VAL A 250 -8.23 -27.11 23.21
N PHE A 251 -7.62 -27.13 24.40
CA PHE A 251 -7.78 -26.08 25.41
C PHE A 251 -7.24 -24.72 24.96
N LEU A 252 -6.14 -24.67 24.20
CA LEU A 252 -5.59 -23.43 23.63
C LEU A 252 -6.54 -22.85 22.57
N LEU A 253 -7.05 -23.68 21.65
CA LEU A 253 -8.03 -23.24 20.65
C LEU A 253 -9.35 -22.77 21.29
N LEU A 254 -9.84 -23.47 22.32
CA LEU A 254 -10.99 -23.02 23.11
C LEU A 254 -10.70 -21.73 23.89
N GLY A 255 -9.49 -21.54 24.40
CA GLY A 255 -9.07 -20.33 25.10
C GLY A 255 -8.98 -19.11 24.17
N VAL A 256 -8.38 -19.27 22.98
CA VAL A 256 -8.35 -18.22 21.93
C VAL A 256 -9.76 -17.92 21.42
N CYS A 257 -10.60 -18.94 21.20
CA CYS A 257 -11.99 -18.77 20.83
C CYS A 257 -12.77 -18.00 21.90
N ALA A 258 -12.65 -18.38 23.17
CA ALA A 258 -13.30 -17.70 24.29
C ALA A 258 -12.81 -16.25 24.46
N LEU A 259 -11.50 -15.99 24.31
CA LEU A 259 -10.95 -14.64 24.37
C LEU A 259 -11.44 -13.77 23.20
N SER A 260 -11.52 -14.32 21.99
CA SER A 260 -12.11 -13.67 20.82
C SER A 260 -13.60 -13.38 21.04
N LEU A 261 -14.36 -14.35 21.56
CA LEU A 261 -15.78 -14.19 21.84
C LEU A 261 -16.02 -13.13 22.93
N LEU A 262 -15.23 -13.13 24.01
CA LEU A 262 -15.31 -12.15 25.10
C LEU A 262 -14.88 -10.74 24.67
N THR A 263 -13.90 -10.60 23.79
CA THR A 263 -13.49 -9.28 23.27
C THR A 263 -14.52 -8.70 22.30
N ASN A 264 -15.07 -9.51 21.40
CA ASN A 264 -16.19 -9.11 20.53
C ASN A 264 -17.48 -8.83 21.33
N LEU A 265 -17.81 -9.67 22.31
CA LEU A 265 -18.98 -9.45 23.19
C LEU A 265 -18.79 -8.18 24.05
N ARG A 266 -17.58 -7.90 24.53
CA ARG A 266 -17.27 -6.64 25.22
C ARG A 266 -17.44 -5.45 24.28
N TYR A 267 -16.96 -5.52 23.03
CA TYR A 267 -17.13 -4.45 22.06
C TYR A 267 -18.62 -4.20 21.72
N TRP A 268 -19.43 -5.25 21.68
CA TRP A 268 -20.87 -5.16 21.42
C TRP A 268 -21.69 -4.65 22.61
N LEU A 269 -21.36 -5.08 23.84
CA LEU A 269 -22.02 -4.62 25.08
C LEU A 269 -21.53 -3.25 25.56
N PHE A 270 -20.29 -2.90 25.24
CA PHE A 270 -19.62 -1.66 25.64
C PHE A 270 -18.86 -1.09 24.43
N PRO A 271 -19.56 -0.60 23.38
CA PRO A 271 -18.91 0.08 22.27
C PRO A 271 -18.09 1.27 22.80
N PRO A 272 -16.90 1.53 22.22
CA PRO A 272 -16.04 2.61 22.68
C PRO A 272 -16.79 3.94 22.59
N THR A 273 -16.68 4.77 23.61
CA THR A 273 -17.38 6.06 23.60
C THR A 273 -16.73 6.99 22.57
N PRO A 274 -17.45 8.00 22.04
CA PRO A 274 -16.83 9.02 21.18
C PRO A 274 -15.59 9.69 21.82
N TYR A 275 -15.54 9.71 23.16
CA TYR A 275 -14.44 10.23 23.97
C TYR A 275 -13.16 9.38 23.89
N ASP A 276 -13.26 8.08 23.66
CA ASP A 276 -12.12 7.16 23.54
C ASP A 276 -11.48 7.28 22.15
N LEU A 277 -12.31 7.31 21.09
CA LEU A 277 -11.88 7.60 19.71
C LEU A 277 -11.22 8.98 19.62
N ALA A 278 -11.85 10.02 20.19
CA ALA A 278 -11.27 11.37 20.23
C ALA A 278 -9.91 11.42 20.94
N ARG A 279 -9.69 10.59 21.97
CA ARG A 279 -8.42 10.55 22.71
C ARG A 279 -7.27 9.94 21.89
N VAL A 280 -7.54 8.93 21.07
CA VAL A 280 -6.53 8.34 20.16
C VAL A 280 -6.17 9.36 19.07
N HIS A 281 -7.17 10.00 18.45
CA HIS A 281 -6.93 10.95 17.37
C HIS A 281 -6.33 12.28 17.85
N GLY A 282 -6.59 12.71 19.08
CA GLY A 282 -5.98 13.91 19.68
C GLY A 282 -4.45 13.87 19.72
N LEU A 283 -3.84 12.68 19.84
CA LEU A 283 -2.40 12.51 19.76
C LEU A 283 -1.86 12.76 18.34
N ALA A 284 -2.60 12.35 17.30
CA ALA A 284 -2.23 12.59 15.91
C ALA A 284 -2.37 14.06 15.48
N PHE A 285 -3.33 14.80 16.07
CA PHE A 285 -3.45 16.24 15.81
C PHE A 285 -2.51 17.10 16.68
N SER A 286 -1.97 16.59 17.79
CA SER A 286 -1.03 17.35 18.64
C SER A 286 0.31 17.69 17.97
N THR A 287 0.63 17.03 16.86
CA THR A 287 1.81 17.32 16.01
C THR A 287 1.50 18.23 14.81
N VAL A 288 0.23 18.61 14.60
CA VAL A 288 -0.22 19.40 13.45
C VAL A 288 -0.51 20.84 13.90
N GLN A 289 0.21 21.81 13.32
CA GLN A 289 -0.09 23.24 13.49
C GLN A 289 -0.65 23.82 12.19
N TRP A 290 -1.90 24.30 12.24
CA TRP A 290 -2.50 25.07 11.16
C TRP A 290 -2.09 26.55 11.29
N PRO A 291 -1.51 27.18 10.25
CA PRO A 291 -1.22 28.62 10.28
C PRO A 291 -2.50 29.44 10.47
N ALA A 292 -2.49 30.41 11.39
CA ALA A 292 -3.69 31.16 11.78
C ALA A 292 -4.45 31.78 10.59
N MET A 293 -3.74 32.29 9.58
CA MET A 293 -4.32 32.85 8.34
C MET A 293 -5.11 31.84 7.47
N ARG A 294 -5.09 30.54 7.80
CA ARG A 294 -5.92 29.51 7.16
C ARG A 294 -7.24 29.25 7.90
N GLY A 295 -7.38 29.69 9.16
CA GLY A 295 -8.64 29.60 9.92
C GLY A 295 -9.72 30.57 9.43
N ASP A 296 -9.34 31.61 8.69
CA ASP A 296 -10.28 32.53 8.02
C ASP A 296 -10.84 31.96 6.68
N LEU A 297 -10.41 30.77 6.26
CA LEU A 297 -10.82 30.17 5.01
C LEU A 297 -12.13 29.38 5.20
N GLU A 298 -13.26 30.04 5.00
CA GLU A 298 -14.59 29.40 5.11
C GLU A 298 -15.12 28.78 3.80
N HIS A 299 -14.55 29.11 2.63
CA HIS A 299 -15.12 28.77 1.31
C HIS A 299 -14.24 27.78 0.55
N LEU A 300 -14.68 26.51 0.48
CA LEU A 300 -14.10 25.47 -0.36
C LEU A 300 -14.54 25.63 -1.84
N ILE A 301 -13.58 25.71 -2.74
CA ILE A 301 -13.80 25.64 -4.20
C ILE A 301 -13.26 24.28 -4.70
N VAL A 302 -14.16 23.40 -5.15
CA VAL A 302 -13.86 22.01 -5.54
C VAL A 302 -13.82 21.85 -7.05
N VAL A 303 -12.77 21.19 -7.52
CA VAL A 303 -12.67 20.67 -8.89
C VAL A 303 -11.71 19.45 -8.86
N PRO A 304 -12.00 18.24 -9.44
CA PRO A 304 -11.16 16.99 -9.32
C PRO A 304 -10.48 16.16 -10.56
N CYS A 305 -9.46 16.61 -11.38
CA CYS A 305 -8.60 15.95 -12.45
C CYS A 305 -8.57 16.00 -14.07
N HIS A 306 -9.06 16.90 -14.97
CA HIS A 306 -9.84 16.48 -16.19
C HIS A 306 -9.13 15.90 -17.40
N ALA A 307 -7.83 16.03 -17.41
CA ALA A 307 -6.92 15.39 -18.31
C ALA A 307 -5.62 15.25 -17.50
N ILE A 308 -4.61 14.60 -18.05
CA ILE A 308 -3.24 14.84 -17.59
C ILE A 308 -2.54 15.56 -18.71
N TRP A 309 -2.04 16.77 -18.43
CA TRP A 309 -1.18 17.51 -19.33
C TRP A 309 0.24 16.94 -19.27
N LYS A 310 0.95 16.95 -20.40
CA LYS A 310 2.24 16.27 -20.61
C LYS A 310 3.49 17.14 -20.36
N GLU A 311 3.32 18.34 -19.81
CA GLU A 311 4.42 19.23 -19.41
C GLU A 311 5.33 19.65 -20.59
N THR A 312 4.70 20.06 -21.69
CA THR A 312 5.34 20.55 -22.93
C THR A 312 5.07 22.05 -23.15
N ASP A 313 5.80 22.70 -24.08
CA ASP A 313 5.73 24.16 -24.27
C ASP A 313 4.36 24.73 -24.69
N SER A 314 3.40 23.89 -25.11
CA SER A 314 2.08 24.33 -25.57
C SER A 314 0.94 23.54 -24.93
N TRP A 315 0.33 24.09 -23.87
CA TRP A 315 -0.88 23.54 -23.27
C TRP A 315 -2.12 23.60 -24.19
N ALA A 316 -2.07 24.39 -25.27
CA ALA A 316 -3.22 24.69 -26.13
C ALA A 316 -3.53 23.60 -27.17
N ASN A 317 -2.56 22.72 -27.47
CA ASN A 317 -2.68 21.60 -28.41
C ASN A 317 -3.24 20.34 -27.74
N GLU A 318 -3.90 19.44 -28.50
CA GLU A 318 -4.55 18.25 -27.94
C GLU A 318 -3.60 17.07 -27.71
N ASP A 319 -2.59 16.92 -28.55
CA ASP A 319 -1.62 15.82 -28.41
C ASP A 319 -0.73 15.96 -27.17
N ASP A 320 -0.68 17.14 -26.57
CA ASP A 320 0.02 17.47 -25.32
C ASP A 320 -0.77 17.05 -24.06
N TRP A 321 -1.85 16.28 -24.22
CA TRP A 321 -2.67 15.75 -23.12
C TRP A 321 -2.93 14.25 -23.24
N HIS A 322 -3.15 13.60 -22.10
CA HIS A 322 -3.72 12.26 -22.01
C HIS A 322 -5.23 12.36 -21.93
N LEU A 323 -5.91 12.10 -23.04
CA LEU A 323 -7.37 12.17 -23.18
C LEU A 323 -7.97 10.81 -23.51
N GLU A 324 -9.16 10.54 -22.96
CA GLU A 324 -10.00 9.45 -23.44
C GLU A 324 -10.66 9.76 -24.78
N LYS A 325 -11.10 8.73 -25.49
CA LYS A 325 -11.74 8.87 -26.82
C LYS A 325 -12.93 9.85 -26.83
N TYR A 326 -13.68 9.95 -25.73
CA TYR A 326 -14.83 10.86 -25.57
C TYR A 326 -14.46 12.30 -25.15
N GLN A 327 -13.18 12.60 -24.91
CA GLN A 327 -12.69 13.93 -24.53
C GLN A 327 -11.91 14.64 -25.63
N LYS A 328 -11.51 13.92 -26.67
CA LYS A 328 -10.91 14.49 -27.88
C LYS A 328 -11.94 15.34 -28.64
N GLY A 329 -11.49 16.38 -29.33
CA GLY A 329 -12.30 17.25 -30.18
C GLY A 329 -12.08 18.75 -29.95
N PRO A 330 -12.47 19.58 -30.93
CA PRO A 330 -12.21 21.02 -30.93
C PRO A 330 -12.73 21.71 -29.67
N GLY A 331 -11.92 22.62 -29.13
CA GLY A 331 -12.25 23.41 -27.94
C GLY A 331 -12.20 22.64 -26.60
N ARG A 332 -12.01 21.31 -26.57
CA ARG A 332 -11.98 20.54 -25.30
C ARG A 332 -10.80 20.90 -24.41
N VAL A 333 -9.61 21.06 -24.98
CA VAL A 333 -8.42 21.57 -24.29
C VAL A 333 -8.63 22.99 -23.75
N HIS A 334 -9.28 23.85 -24.53
CA HIS A 334 -9.59 25.21 -24.09
C HIS A 334 -10.67 25.23 -23.01
N ALA A 335 -11.61 24.27 -23.00
CA ALA A 335 -12.52 24.07 -21.88
C ALA A 335 -11.76 23.59 -20.63
N PHE A 336 -10.77 22.70 -20.74
CA PHE A 336 -9.90 22.35 -19.61
C PHE A 336 -9.05 23.53 -19.14
N TYR A 337 -8.60 24.42 -20.02
CA TYR A 337 -7.90 25.65 -19.62
C TYR A 337 -8.83 26.69 -18.98
N LYS A 338 -10.02 26.95 -19.53
CA LYS A 338 -11.05 27.80 -18.90
C LYS A 338 -11.59 27.21 -17.60
N HIS A 339 -11.56 25.88 -17.49
CA HIS A 339 -11.65 25.24 -16.20
C HIS A 339 -10.45 25.66 -15.37
N ILE A 340 -9.17 25.42 -15.73
CA ILE A 340 -7.95 25.79 -14.95
C ILE A 340 -7.89 27.26 -14.49
N GLU A 341 -8.28 28.21 -15.34
CA GLU A 341 -8.49 29.64 -15.05
C GLU A 341 -9.47 29.87 -13.87
N ARG A 342 -10.29 28.87 -13.58
CA ARG A 342 -11.24 28.73 -12.45
C ARG A 342 -11.07 27.38 -11.72
N ARG A 343 -9.92 26.71 -11.93
CA ARG A 343 -9.53 25.30 -11.72
C ARG A 343 -10.42 24.25 -12.49
N GLY A 344 -9.89 23.36 -13.37
CA GLY A 344 -10.17 21.89 -13.30
C GLY A 344 -10.86 20.89 -14.30
N GLN A 345 -11.31 19.66 -13.94
CA GLN A 345 -10.72 18.56 -13.09
C GLN A 345 -11.63 17.14 -13.15
N THR A 346 -11.45 15.92 -13.86
CA THR A 346 -11.05 14.37 -13.65
C THR A 346 -10.30 13.44 -14.77
N LYS A 347 -9.17 12.64 -14.56
CA LYS A 347 -8.38 11.70 -15.52
C LYS A 347 -7.05 10.94 -15.08
N ALA A 348 -6.77 9.66 -15.51
CA ALA A 348 -5.59 8.81 -15.13
C ALA A 348 -4.70 8.01 -16.19
N VAL A 349 -3.51 8.49 -16.61
CA VAL A 349 -2.45 7.74 -17.39
C VAL A 349 -0.99 8.12 -16.96
N SER A 350 -0.78 8.65 -15.76
CA SER A 350 0.54 9.12 -15.29
C SER A 350 0.85 8.66 -13.86
N THR A 351 2.12 8.74 -13.47
CA THR A 351 2.58 8.63 -12.07
C THR A 351 2.30 9.89 -11.27
N THR A 352 2.24 11.05 -11.94
CA THR A 352 1.72 12.30 -11.37
C THR A 352 0.21 12.18 -11.27
N THR A 353 -0.38 12.57 -10.13
CA THR A 353 -1.84 12.51 -10.02
C THR A 353 -2.48 13.49 -10.99
N GLU A 354 -3.73 13.19 -11.29
CA GLU A 354 -4.60 14.08 -12.03
C GLU A 354 -4.48 15.53 -11.46
N ALA A 355 -4.63 15.69 -10.14
CA ALA A 355 -4.74 17.01 -9.49
C ALA A 355 -3.41 17.79 -9.50
N GLU A 356 -2.28 17.09 -9.31
CA GLU A 356 -0.95 17.66 -9.46
C GLU A 356 -0.71 18.21 -10.86
N SER A 357 -1.17 17.51 -11.91
CA SER A 357 -0.99 17.95 -13.31
C SER A 357 -1.65 19.32 -13.57
N TYR A 358 -2.85 19.57 -13.03
CA TYR A 358 -3.49 20.88 -13.18
C TYR A 358 -2.94 21.93 -12.20
N LEU A 359 -2.41 21.53 -11.04
CA LEU A 359 -1.69 22.47 -10.18
C LEU A 359 -0.44 23.00 -10.89
N ARG A 360 0.36 22.11 -11.51
CA ARG A 360 1.52 22.47 -12.33
C ARG A 360 1.13 23.34 -13.52
N LEU A 361 0.06 23.00 -14.25
CA LEU A 361 -0.40 23.84 -15.36
C LEU A 361 -0.94 25.21 -14.89
N ALA A 362 -1.59 25.29 -13.73
CA ALA A 362 -2.02 26.57 -13.15
C ALA A 362 -0.84 27.43 -12.67
N GLN A 363 0.25 26.81 -12.20
CA GLN A 363 1.52 27.47 -11.87
C GLN A 363 2.22 27.96 -13.16
N ALA A 364 2.37 27.10 -14.17
CA ALA A 364 3.00 27.42 -15.45
C ALA A 364 2.24 28.53 -16.22
N ALA A 365 0.91 28.58 -16.09
CA ALA A 365 0.08 29.63 -16.67
C ALA A 365 0.02 30.93 -15.83
N GLY A 366 0.72 31.00 -14.68
CA GLY A 366 0.71 32.18 -13.80
C GLY A 366 -0.63 32.43 -13.07
N LEU A 367 -1.56 31.48 -13.12
CA LEU A 367 -2.91 31.57 -12.52
C LEU A 367 -2.90 31.35 -11.01
N VAL A 368 -1.78 30.87 -10.45
CA VAL A 368 -1.53 30.74 -9.01
C VAL A 368 -0.12 31.23 -8.69
N PRO A 369 0.14 31.77 -7.48
CA PRO A 369 1.50 32.10 -7.08
C PRO A 369 2.39 30.85 -7.11
N VAL A 370 3.60 31.00 -7.64
CA VAL A 370 4.65 29.98 -7.49
C VAL A 370 5.03 29.89 -6.01
N GLU A 371 5.24 28.67 -5.52
CA GLU A 371 5.61 28.42 -4.14
C GLU A 371 7.07 28.84 -3.90
N THR A 372 7.25 29.96 -3.22
CA THR A 372 8.50 30.41 -2.61
C THR A 372 8.39 30.28 -1.09
N GLU A 373 9.49 30.41 -0.36
CA GLU A 373 9.48 30.41 1.12
C GLU A 373 8.51 31.47 1.70
N PHE A 374 8.37 32.62 1.03
CA PHE A 374 7.43 33.69 1.40
C PHE A 374 5.98 33.41 0.97
N SER A 375 5.76 32.54 -0.02
CA SER A 375 4.42 32.10 -0.47
C SER A 375 3.78 31.07 0.47
N TYR A 376 4.56 30.32 1.25
CA TYR A 376 4.09 29.16 2.03
C TYR A 376 2.94 29.44 3.02
N PRO A 377 2.93 30.56 3.78
CA PRO A 377 1.78 30.95 4.61
C PRO A 377 0.53 31.32 3.79
N HIS A 378 0.73 31.78 2.56
CA HIS A 378 -0.27 32.44 1.71
C HIS A 378 -0.92 31.50 0.67
N ALA A 379 -0.44 30.25 0.56
CA ALA A 379 -1.07 29.24 -0.27
C ALA A 379 -2.54 29.03 0.14
N ARG A 380 -3.46 29.24 -0.82
CA ARG A 380 -4.90 28.95 -0.72
C ARG A 380 -5.30 27.81 -1.66
N VAL A 381 -4.38 26.87 -1.84
CA VAL A 381 -4.43 25.82 -2.86
C VAL A 381 -3.87 24.54 -2.28
N THR A 382 -4.53 23.43 -2.55
CA THR A 382 -4.03 22.07 -2.31
C THR A 382 -4.65 21.14 -3.34
N THR A 383 -4.02 20.00 -3.59
CA THR A 383 -4.66 18.88 -4.28
C THR A 383 -5.48 18.02 -3.32
N GLU A 384 -6.46 17.32 -3.87
CA GLU A 384 -7.01 16.07 -3.35
C GLU A 384 -6.53 14.98 -4.34
N ASN A 385 -6.04 13.86 -3.82
CA ASN A 385 -5.23 12.89 -4.56
C ASN A 385 -5.78 11.45 -4.50
N TYR A 386 -6.98 11.22 -3.96
CA TYR A 386 -7.52 9.88 -3.68
C TYR A 386 -8.91 9.61 -4.27
N ALA A 387 -9.63 10.63 -4.70
CA ALA A 387 -10.97 10.48 -5.25
C ALA A 387 -10.96 9.80 -6.63
N MET A 388 -11.77 8.76 -6.77
CA MET A 388 -11.88 7.95 -8.00
C MET A 388 -13.17 8.23 -8.77
N ASP A 389 -14.10 9.01 -8.21
CA ASP A 389 -15.40 9.29 -8.81
C ASP A 389 -16.04 10.59 -8.29
N SER A 390 -17.13 11.00 -8.93
CA SER A 390 -17.78 12.31 -8.68
C SER A 390 -18.33 12.52 -7.28
N TYR A 391 -18.65 11.46 -6.53
CA TYR A 391 -19.10 11.58 -5.14
C TYR A 391 -17.88 11.78 -4.23
N GLN A 392 -16.86 10.94 -4.38
CA GLN A 392 -15.59 11.06 -3.65
C GLN A 392 -14.91 12.41 -3.90
N ASN A 393 -15.00 12.94 -5.13
CA ASN A 393 -14.47 14.25 -5.49
C ASN A 393 -15.00 15.39 -4.61
N LEU A 394 -16.25 15.28 -4.13
CA LEU A 394 -16.84 16.22 -3.18
C LEU A 394 -16.48 15.85 -1.73
N LEU A 395 -16.74 14.59 -1.34
CA LEU A 395 -16.53 14.06 0.01
C LEU A 395 -15.08 14.24 0.49
N PHE A 396 -14.10 13.84 -0.32
CA PHE A 396 -12.68 13.93 0.03
C PHE A 396 -12.15 15.35 -0.09
N SER A 397 -12.74 16.23 -0.90
CA SER A 397 -12.39 17.65 -0.89
C SER A 397 -12.84 18.35 0.40
N ILE A 398 -13.98 17.94 0.98
CA ILE A 398 -14.43 18.43 2.30
C ILE A 398 -13.49 17.93 3.41
N ALA A 399 -13.10 16.65 3.37
CA ALA A 399 -12.10 16.09 4.29
C ALA A 399 -10.75 16.83 4.16
N ARG A 400 -10.20 16.92 2.94
CA ARG A 400 -8.94 17.62 2.65
C ARG A 400 -8.97 19.09 3.08
N PHE A 401 -10.13 19.75 3.04
CA PHE A 401 -10.29 21.10 3.57
C PHE A 401 -10.11 21.16 5.10
N ARG A 402 -10.75 20.25 5.86
CA ARG A 402 -10.59 20.14 7.32
C ARG A 402 -9.20 19.68 7.75
N GLU A 403 -8.53 18.88 6.92
CA GLU A 403 -7.12 18.55 7.09
C GLU A 403 -6.20 19.78 6.88
N TYR A 404 -6.52 20.65 5.91
CA TYR A 404 -5.69 21.81 5.51
C TYR A 404 -5.90 23.08 6.34
N THR A 405 -7.12 23.31 6.86
CA THR A 405 -7.52 24.51 7.62
C THR A 405 -7.74 24.24 9.11
N GLY A 406 -7.97 22.98 9.50
CA GLY A 406 -8.37 22.58 10.85
C GLY A 406 -9.88 22.57 11.10
N HIS A 407 -10.71 22.99 10.14
CA HIS A 407 -12.17 23.04 10.29
C HIS A 407 -12.92 22.74 8.98
N PHE A 408 -14.21 22.44 9.09
CA PHE A 408 -15.05 22.20 7.91
C PHE A 408 -15.41 23.52 7.17
N PRO A 409 -15.62 23.48 5.85
CA PRO A 409 -16.00 24.68 5.10
C PRO A 409 -17.42 25.12 5.44
N HIS A 410 -17.65 26.43 5.52
CA HIS A 410 -18.99 27.00 5.60
C HIS A 410 -19.70 26.90 4.24
N LYS A 411 -18.97 27.13 3.14
CA LYS A 411 -19.52 27.25 1.79
C LYS A 411 -18.75 26.36 0.81
N ILE A 412 -19.46 25.74 -0.11
CA ILE A 412 -18.89 24.94 -1.20
C ILE A 412 -19.24 25.58 -2.55
N THR A 413 -18.30 25.58 -3.49
CA THR A 413 -18.57 25.83 -4.90
C THR A 413 -17.85 24.82 -5.77
N ILE A 414 -18.58 24.12 -6.61
CA ILE A 414 -18.00 23.23 -7.62
C ILE A 414 -17.81 24.04 -8.91
N VAL A 415 -16.69 23.84 -9.61
CA VAL A 415 -16.52 24.31 -11.00
C VAL A 415 -16.48 23.08 -11.92
N GLY A 416 -16.85 23.22 -13.19
CA GLY A 416 -16.71 22.16 -14.19
C GLY A 416 -17.75 22.23 -15.29
N TYR A 417 -17.84 21.16 -16.09
CA TYR A 417 -18.82 21.06 -17.18
C TYR A 417 -20.28 21.15 -16.70
N ASP A 418 -21.09 22.00 -17.34
CA ASP A 418 -22.45 22.31 -16.86
C ASP A 418 -23.38 21.09 -16.95
N PHE A 419 -23.19 20.23 -17.95
CA PHE A 419 -23.93 18.99 -18.10
C PHE A 419 -23.78 17.98 -16.93
N LYS A 420 -22.89 18.24 -15.95
CA LYS A 420 -22.77 17.46 -14.70
C LYS A 420 -23.45 18.11 -13.49
N ARG A 421 -23.97 19.34 -13.63
CA ARG A 421 -24.54 20.18 -12.54
C ARG A 421 -25.52 19.39 -11.68
N GLN A 422 -26.56 18.82 -12.30
CA GLN A 422 -27.65 18.10 -11.62
C GLN A 422 -27.13 16.97 -10.71
N ARG A 423 -26.17 16.15 -11.16
CA ARG A 423 -25.59 15.10 -10.33
C ARG A 423 -24.87 15.65 -9.09
N PHE A 424 -24.25 16.82 -9.16
CA PHE A 424 -23.63 17.45 -7.99
C PHE A 424 -24.66 18.16 -7.09
N THR A 425 -25.62 18.90 -7.64
CA THR A 425 -26.60 19.69 -6.88
C THR A 425 -27.73 18.86 -6.28
N ASP A 426 -28.11 17.79 -6.96
CA ASP A 426 -29.36 17.05 -6.67
C ASP A 426 -29.04 15.71 -6.01
N LEU A 427 -27.93 15.06 -6.37
CA LEU A 427 -27.51 13.77 -5.80
C LEU A 427 -26.39 13.94 -4.76
N HIS A 428 -25.18 14.35 -5.15
CA HIS A 428 -24.01 14.35 -4.24
C HIS A 428 -24.16 15.30 -3.06
N ARG A 429 -24.67 16.51 -3.29
CA ARG A 429 -25.01 17.45 -2.22
C ARG A 429 -26.08 16.88 -1.28
N GLN A 430 -27.07 16.14 -1.80
CA GLN A 430 -28.14 15.56 -0.99
C GLN A 430 -27.63 14.37 -0.14
N ALA A 431 -26.78 13.50 -0.71
CA ALA A 431 -26.13 12.42 0.03
C ALA A 431 -25.35 12.92 1.26
N LEU A 432 -24.68 14.07 1.13
CA LEU A 432 -23.97 14.75 2.23
C LEU A 432 -24.87 15.65 3.09
N ARG A 433 -26.20 15.65 2.87
CA ARG A 433 -27.19 16.55 3.49
C ARG A 433 -26.84 18.05 3.41
N TRP A 434 -25.95 18.45 2.50
CA TRP A 434 -25.35 19.80 2.53
C TRP A 434 -26.38 20.88 2.17
N PRO A 435 -26.49 21.98 2.95
CA PRO A 435 -27.51 23.01 2.71
C PRO A 435 -27.40 23.64 1.31
N SER A 436 -28.51 23.71 0.58
CA SER A 436 -28.56 24.25 -0.79
C SER A 436 -28.06 25.69 -0.89
N HIS A 437 -28.42 26.55 0.07
CA HIS A 437 -27.95 27.94 0.13
C HIS A 437 -26.44 28.08 0.43
N LYS A 438 -25.75 26.99 0.83
CA LYS A 438 -24.30 26.94 1.06
C LYS A 438 -23.54 26.20 -0.06
N PHE A 439 -24.22 25.77 -1.12
CA PHE A 439 -23.65 24.97 -2.21
C PHE A 439 -23.94 25.59 -3.57
N ASN A 440 -22.89 25.95 -4.32
CA ASN A 440 -22.99 26.53 -5.65
C ASN A 440 -22.33 25.63 -6.72
N TYR A 441 -22.78 25.74 -7.97
CA TYR A 441 -22.18 25.06 -9.12
C TYR A 441 -21.95 26.06 -10.28
N VAL A 442 -20.71 26.15 -10.74
CA VAL A 442 -20.28 27.01 -11.85
C VAL A 442 -20.00 26.13 -13.07
N GLY A 443 -20.96 26.10 -13.99
CA GLY A 443 -20.82 25.47 -15.30
C GLY A 443 -19.88 26.26 -16.21
N VAL A 444 -18.98 25.55 -16.86
CA VAL A 444 -18.07 26.05 -17.89
C VAL A 444 -17.99 24.99 -18.98
N ASP A 445 -18.50 25.30 -20.17
CA ASP A 445 -18.54 24.39 -21.32
C ASP A 445 -17.65 24.92 -22.47
N PRO A 446 -17.34 24.09 -23.50
CA PRO A 446 -16.58 24.54 -24.66
C PRO A 446 -17.37 25.56 -25.49
N ASP A 447 -16.67 26.45 -26.21
CA ASP A 447 -17.28 27.51 -27.04
C ASP A 447 -18.09 27.00 -28.24
N HIS A 448 -18.09 25.70 -28.47
CA HIS A 448 -19.04 24.99 -29.32
C HIS A 448 -19.82 24.04 -28.40
N GLY A 449 -21.09 24.38 -28.19
CA GLY A 449 -21.88 23.93 -27.03
C GLY A 449 -22.00 22.42 -26.86
N GLY A 450 -22.35 22.00 -25.64
CA GLY A 450 -22.45 20.59 -25.26
C GLY A 450 -23.34 19.78 -26.20
N SER A 451 -22.72 18.96 -27.06
CA SER A 451 -23.43 18.00 -27.92
C SER A 451 -24.38 17.15 -27.08
N THR A 452 -25.59 16.88 -27.61
CA THR A 452 -26.63 16.08 -26.94
C THR A 452 -26.09 14.75 -26.44
N THR A 453 -25.21 14.10 -27.21
CA THR A 453 -24.51 12.86 -26.83
C THR A 453 -23.77 12.95 -25.49
N ALA A 454 -23.26 14.12 -25.10
CA ALA A 454 -22.60 14.31 -23.81
C ALA A 454 -23.60 14.43 -22.66
N ILE A 455 -24.77 15.03 -22.89
CA ILE A 455 -25.86 15.16 -21.92
C ILE A 455 -26.52 13.79 -21.70
N ASP A 456 -26.89 13.09 -22.77
CA ASP A 456 -27.44 11.74 -22.72
C ASP A 456 -26.44 10.75 -22.10
N GLY A 457 -25.16 10.87 -22.49
CA GLY A 457 -24.06 10.09 -21.93
C GLY A 457 -23.85 10.32 -20.44
N GLU A 458 -23.99 11.56 -19.94
CA GLU A 458 -24.00 11.85 -18.51
C GLU A 458 -25.21 11.20 -17.85
N LYS A 459 -26.41 11.48 -18.34
CA LYS A 459 -27.67 11.02 -17.75
C LYS A 459 -27.68 9.51 -17.57
N GLN A 460 -27.21 8.75 -18.56
CA GLN A 460 -27.15 7.30 -18.53
C GLN A 460 -26.00 6.74 -17.66
N ASN A 461 -24.81 7.34 -17.68
CA ASN A 461 -23.60 6.75 -17.07
C ASN A 461 -23.15 7.40 -15.76
N GLY A 462 -23.71 8.56 -15.45
CA GLY A 462 -23.50 9.44 -14.30
C GLY A 462 -24.78 9.58 -13.47
N TYR A 463 -25.71 10.47 -13.84
CA TYR A 463 -26.88 10.79 -13.00
C TYR A 463 -27.70 9.54 -12.61
N THR A 464 -28.18 8.74 -13.58
CA THR A 464 -29.09 7.62 -13.29
C THR A 464 -28.48 6.58 -12.33
N PRO A 465 -27.23 6.11 -12.53
CA PRO A 465 -26.57 5.24 -11.53
C PRO A 465 -26.51 5.82 -10.11
N TYR A 466 -26.15 7.10 -9.95
CA TYR A 466 -26.08 7.70 -8.61
C TYR A 466 -27.46 8.00 -8.01
N SER A 467 -28.53 8.09 -8.81
CA SER A 467 -29.91 8.20 -8.28
C SER A 467 -30.42 6.91 -7.64
N LEU A 468 -29.75 5.79 -7.92
CA LEU A 468 -30.00 4.47 -7.33
C LEU A 468 -29.00 4.17 -6.20
N ASP A 469 -27.71 4.48 -6.38
CA ASP A 469 -26.61 4.27 -5.42
C ASP A 469 -25.90 5.61 -5.14
N LEU A 470 -26.39 6.36 -4.16
CA LEU A 470 -25.93 7.74 -3.88
C LEU A 470 -24.44 7.81 -3.51
N TYR A 471 -23.91 6.77 -2.88
CA TYR A 471 -22.55 6.73 -2.33
C TYR A 471 -21.56 6.05 -3.27
N GLY A 472 -22.03 5.51 -4.40
CA GLY A 472 -21.23 4.81 -5.39
C GLY A 472 -20.60 3.51 -4.87
N CYS A 473 -21.20 2.89 -3.86
CA CYS A 473 -20.66 1.72 -3.17
C CYS A 473 -21.26 0.39 -3.65
N HIS A 474 -22.20 0.41 -4.61
CA HIS A 474 -22.88 -0.77 -5.15
C HIS A 474 -22.52 -1.06 -6.62
N SER A 475 -22.75 -2.32 -7.01
CA SER A 475 -22.93 -2.77 -8.40
C SER A 475 -21.98 -2.12 -9.42
N VAL A 476 -22.50 -1.26 -10.30
CA VAL A 476 -21.75 -0.66 -11.42
C VAL A 476 -20.80 0.46 -10.96
N LEU A 477 -21.17 1.22 -9.91
CA LEU A 477 -20.34 2.32 -9.41
C LEU A 477 -19.16 1.80 -8.59
N LEU A 478 -19.38 0.80 -7.72
CA LEU A 478 -18.29 0.09 -7.04
C LEU A 478 -17.31 -0.55 -8.04
N SER A 479 -17.82 -1.15 -9.12
CA SER A 479 -17.00 -1.74 -10.17
C SER A 479 -16.15 -0.68 -10.89
N LYS A 480 -16.74 0.47 -11.24
CA LYS A 480 -16.01 1.63 -11.81
C LYS A 480 -14.97 2.19 -10.82
N ARG A 481 -15.27 2.25 -9.51
CA ARG A 481 -14.35 2.70 -8.45
C ARG A 481 -13.15 1.75 -8.31
N ARG A 482 -13.39 0.43 -8.25
CA ARG A 482 -12.34 -0.60 -8.20
C ARG A 482 -11.41 -0.56 -9.42
N GLN A 483 -11.97 -0.44 -10.63
CA GLN A 483 -11.19 -0.32 -11.88
C GLN A 483 -10.28 0.91 -11.93
N ARG A 484 -10.60 1.98 -11.18
CA ARG A 484 -9.80 3.20 -11.07
C ARG A 484 -8.76 3.17 -9.94
N ASN A 485 -8.62 2.04 -9.24
CA ASN A 485 -7.62 1.86 -8.19
C ASN A 485 -6.60 0.74 -8.51
N PRO A 486 -5.90 0.77 -9.67
CA PRO A 486 -4.93 -0.27 -10.03
C PRO A 486 -3.75 -0.36 -9.05
N PHE A 487 -3.53 0.67 -8.23
CA PHE A 487 -2.45 0.75 -7.24
C PHE A 487 -2.90 0.48 -5.80
N ALA A 488 -4.13 0.02 -5.59
CA ALA A 488 -4.71 -0.33 -4.28
C ALA A 488 -4.53 0.75 -3.18
N ARG A 489 -4.62 2.04 -3.56
CA ARG A 489 -4.46 3.18 -2.65
C ARG A 489 -5.71 3.35 -1.77
N PHE A 490 -5.48 3.75 -0.52
CA PHE A 490 -6.50 4.09 0.48
C PHE A 490 -6.26 5.52 0.99
N HIS A 491 -7.33 6.24 1.33
CA HIS A 491 -7.24 7.64 1.74
C HIS A 491 -6.89 7.80 3.23
N PRO A 492 -6.13 8.86 3.61
CA PRO A 492 -5.72 9.09 5.00
C PRO A 492 -6.85 9.60 5.91
N TYR A 493 -8.01 9.96 5.35
CA TYR A 493 -9.03 10.75 6.06
C TYR A 493 -9.67 10.07 7.27
N TYR A 494 -9.55 8.75 7.48
CA TYR A 494 -9.91 8.13 8.76
C TYR A 494 -9.05 8.64 9.93
N THR A 495 -7.79 8.99 9.67
CA THR A 495 -6.86 9.55 10.67
C THR A 495 -6.95 11.07 10.74
N SER A 496 -7.06 11.77 9.60
CA SER A 496 -7.03 13.23 9.54
C SER A 496 -8.39 13.93 9.54
N CYS A 497 -9.49 13.18 9.38
CA CYS A 497 -10.89 13.65 9.44
C CYS A 497 -11.79 12.59 10.11
N PRO A 498 -11.46 12.10 11.32
CA PRO A 498 -12.20 11.01 11.97
C PRO A 498 -13.66 11.34 12.25
N GLU A 499 -14.03 12.63 12.29
CA GLU A 499 -15.41 13.10 12.44
C GLU A 499 -16.31 12.76 11.23
N MET A 500 -15.72 12.24 10.14
CA MET A 500 -16.42 11.74 8.96
C MET A 500 -16.35 10.21 8.84
N GLY A 501 -15.78 9.49 9.81
CA GLY A 501 -15.57 8.03 9.76
C GLY A 501 -16.80 7.23 9.37
N ASP A 502 -17.90 7.40 10.13
CA ASP A 502 -19.18 6.73 9.90
C ASP A 502 -19.78 7.02 8.50
N LEU A 503 -19.45 8.18 7.90
CA LEU A 503 -19.87 8.56 6.54
C LEU A 503 -18.95 7.98 5.45
N PHE A 504 -17.67 7.74 5.74
CA PHE A 504 -16.77 7.00 4.84
C PHE A 504 -17.17 5.52 4.74
N ASP A 505 -17.61 4.94 5.86
CA ASP A 505 -18.08 3.55 5.95
C ASP A 505 -19.55 3.35 5.55
N TRP A 506 -20.32 4.43 5.33
CA TRP A 506 -21.74 4.35 4.98
C TRP A 506 -21.96 3.77 3.58
N CYS A 507 -22.56 2.59 3.54
CA CYS A 507 -23.07 1.95 2.35
C CYS A 507 -24.45 1.33 2.66
N PRO A 508 -25.56 2.01 2.30
CA PRO A 508 -26.89 1.59 2.71
C PRO A 508 -27.43 0.46 1.84
N ASP A 509 -28.05 -0.55 2.45
CA ASP A 509 -28.71 -1.63 1.71
C ASP A 509 -30.24 -1.64 1.93
N TYR A 510 -30.90 -2.64 1.34
CA TYR A 510 -32.35 -2.84 1.41
C TYR A 510 -32.93 -2.92 2.84
N ARG A 511 -32.11 -3.15 3.87
CA ARG A 511 -32.52 -3.22 5.29
C ARG A 511 -32.61 -1.85 5.96
N VAL A 512 -31.95 -0.83 5.39
CA VAL A 512 -31.91 0.56 5.88
C VAL A 512 -32.53 1.55 4.88
N GLY A 513 -33.41 1.08 3.99
CA GLY A 513 -34.18 1.91 3.06
C GLY A 513 -33.76 1.79 1.58
N GLY A 514 -32.68 1.09 1.26
CA GLY A 514 -32.18 0.89 -0.10
C GLY A 514 -30.88 1.64 -0.42
N GLU A 515 -30.31 1.37 -1.60
CA GLU A 515 -28.99 1.87 -2.03
C GLU A 515 -28.88 3.42 -2.11
N ASN A 516 -30.02 4.14 -2.05
CA ASN A 516 -30.13 5.60 -2.00
C ASN A 516 -30.66 6.16 -0.67
N ALA A 517 -30.68 5.38 0.42
CA ALA A 517 -31.03 5.90 1.74
C ALA A 517 -29.98 6.94 2.22
N LEU A 518 -30.46 8.03 2.82
CA LEU A 518 -29.55 9.06 3.35
C LEU A 518 -28.86 8.55 4.62
N PHE A 519 -27.58 8.90 4.80
CA PHE A 519 -26.89 8.70 6.07
C PHE A 519 -27.69 9.39 7.18
N GLU A 520 -28.03 8.66 8.24
CA GLU A 520 -28.85 9.18 9.35
C GLU A 520 -28.01 9.76 10.49
N GLY A 521 -26.78 9.28 10.68
CA GLY A 521 -25.86 9.72 11.75
C GLY A 521 -25.53 11.21 11.71
N GLY A 522 -24.94 11.74 12.77
CA GLY A 522 -24.57 13.16 12.85
C GLY A 522 -23.40 13.51 11.94
N LEU A 523 -23.50 14.62 11.21
CA LEU A 523 -22.44 15.16 10.36
C LEU A 523 -21.86 16.45 10.98
N PRO A 524 -20.55 16.73 10.79
CA PRO A 524 -19.89 17.91 11.37
C PRO A 524 -20.47 19.27 10.97
N TRP A 525 -21.37 19.32 9.99
CA TRP A 525 -22.00 20.54 9.48
C TRP A 525 -23.52 20.64 9.78
N ASP A 526 -24.15 19.64 10.41
CA ASP A 526 -25.54 19.74 10.87
C ASP A 526 -25.66 20.66 12.10
N HIS A 527 -24.60 20.70 12.90
CA HIS A 527 -24.48 21.52 14.10
C HIS A 527 -23.28 22.43 13.91
N PRO A 528 -23.44 23.67 13.42
CA PRO A 528 -22.33 24.61 13.32
C PRO A 528 -21.79 24.85 14.73
N THR A 529 -20.60 24.33 15.01
CA THR A 529 -19.89 24.58 16.25
C THR A 529 -19.69 26.08 16.39
N ILE A 530 -20.34 26.68 17.39
CA ILE A 530 -20.03 28.04 17.80
C ILE A 530 -18.55 28.03 18.16
N ALA A 531 -17.73 28.70 17.35
CA ALA A 531 -16.31 28.85 17.61
C ALA A 531 -16.17 29.44 19.01
N LYS A 532 -15.36 28.81 19.87
CA LYS A 532 -15.08 29.36 21.19
C LYS A 532 -14.37 30.69 20.99
N GLU A 533 -15.03 31.79 21.34
CA GLU A 533 -14.35 33.06 21.59
C GLU A 533 -13.25 32.80 22.62
N SER A 534 -11.99 32.92 22.20
CA SER A 534 -10.85 32.86 23.11
C SER A 534 -10.82 34.13 23.95
N ARG A 535 -11.01 33.98 25.26
CA ARG A 535 -10.63 34.93 26.31
C ARG A 535 -9.36 34.45 26.99
#